data_AF-A0A946NEW2-F1
#
_entry.id   AF-A0A946NEW2-F1
#
_cell.length_a   1.000
_cell.length_b   1.000
_cell.length_c   1.000
_cell.angle_alpha   90.00
_cell.angle_beta   90.00
_cell.angle_gamma   90.00
#
_symmetry.space_group_name_H-M   'P 1'
#
loop_
_entity.id
_entity.type
_entity.pdbx_description
1 polymer ?
#
loop_
_entity_poly.entity_id
_entity_poly.type
_entity_poly.pdbx_seq_one_letter_code
_entity_poly.pdbx_strand_id
1 'polypeptide(L)'
;MKSFFLLLTCAVMAVNATHGDAAAPKRLKPTPWHLIDTWWNLGQDHEFESYSIDVTISDEVPASINLYIAPIGLGHLNKTPFYGGIQTQADGYQKKDRRLRKIGPGYLMSMWGQRGHDAIRPSQGGYCQSSGHEGDFVSVRRPHAWTKGRYTYRITRMDREVVDGKPQTWVGAFVYSHQKDENIFIGALRFPGEKLVLSQRVANFVEIYGRVIPVEKIPQVTVTFSNPTVNGNSVKDATAFAVYPDGVPDYANAIGKNGALVIRVGEKVMNRTKRRVGLLPPE
;
A
#
# COMPACT_ATOMS: atom_id res chain seq x y z
N MET A 1 6.41 87.54 8.48
CA MET A 1 7.75 86.94 8.61
C MET A 1 7.66 85.76 9.57
N LYS A 2 7.57 84.54 9.04
CA LYS A 2 8.67 83.56 8.96
C LYS A 2 9.16 83.08 10.35
N SER A 3 8.46 82.11 10.93
CA SER A 3 8.76 80.66 10.93
C SER A 3 10.18 80.18 11.29
N PHE A 4 10.25 78.94 11.83
CA PHE A 4 11.39 78.01 12.09
C PHE A 4 12.10 78.13 13.45
N PHE A 5 12.48 77.08 14.21
CA PHE A 5 12.40 75.61 14.13
C PHE A 5 12.98 75.06 15.46
N LEU A 6 12.44 73.99 16.06
CA LEU A 6 13.24 72.88 16.60
C LEU A 6 12.31 71.73 17.01
N LEU A 7 12.13 70.77 16.10
CA LEU A 7 11.48 69.50 16.39
C LEU A 7 12.58 68.48 16.67
N LEU A 8 12.65 68.01 17.92
CA LEU A 8 13.49 66.91 18.35
C LEU A 8 12.87 65.60 17.84
N THR A 9 13.47 64.99 16.83
CA THR A 9 13.05 63.69 16.29
C THR A 9 13.69 62.56 17.10
N CYS A 10 12.90 61.95 17.99
CA CYS A 10 13.22 60.62 18.52
C CYS A 10 13.01 59.59 17.40
N ALA A 11 14.10 59.05 16.85
CA ALA A 11 14.06 57.89 15.98
C ALA A 11 13.75 56.64 16.82
N VAL A 12 12.50 56.18 16.78
CA VAL A 12 12.11 54.85 17.26
C VAL A 12 12.49 53.86 16.16
N MET A 13 13.53 53.06 16.40
CA MET A 13 13.86 51.92 15.55
C MET A 13 12.75 50.87 15.70
N ALA A 14 11.83 50.82 14.75
CA ALA A 14 10.89 49.72 14.62
C ALA A 14 11.66 48.46 14.20
N VAL A 15 11.79 47.52 15.13
CA VAL A 15 12.22 46.16 14.81
C VAL A 15 11.08 45.52 14.01
N ASN A 16 11.20 45.51 12.70
CA ASN A 16 10.34 44.71 11.83
C ASN A 16 10.65 43.23 12.12
N ALA A 17 9.86 42.62 13.00
CA ALA A 17 9.75 41.18 13.08
C ALA A 17 9.19 40.70 11.74
N THR A 18 10.07 40.22 10.87
CA THR A 18 9.72 39.48 9.67
C THR A 18 8.92 38.26 10.10
N HIS A 19 7.59 38.38 10.06
CA HIS A 19 6.72 37.23 10.07
C HIS A 19 7.07 36.44 8.82
N GLY A 20 7.83 35.36 8.99
CA GLY A 20 8.01 34.39 7.91
C GLY A 20 6.61 33.95 7.50
N ASP A 21 6.24 34.24 6.26
CA ASP A 21 5.00 33.78 5.65
C ASP A 21 4.90 32.27 5.88
N ALA A 22 4.06 31.87 6.83
CA ALA A 22 3.65 30.49 6.94
C ALA A 22 2.93 30.17 5.63
N ALA A 23 3.61 29.39 4.78
CA ALA A 23 3.05 28.95 3.51
C ALA A 23 1.61 28.46 3.74
N ALA A 24 0.65 29.03 3.01
CA ALA A 24 -0.76 28.66 3.12
C ALA A 24 -0.88 27.13 3.06
N PRO A 25 -1.73 26.52 3.92
CA PRO A 25 -1.80 25.06 4.01
C PRO A 25 -2.10 24.48 2.63
N LYS A 26 -1.13 23.71 2.10
CA LYS A 26 -1.23 23.07 0.79
C LYS A 26 -2.46 22.18 0.81
N ARG A 27 -3.46 22.48 -0.03
CA ARG A 27 -4.70 21.71 -0.12
C ARG A 27 -4.36 20.26 -0.49
N LEU A 28 -4.79 19.33 0.36
CA LEU A 28 -4.63 17.90 0.11
C LEU A 28 -5.51 17.46 -1.06
N LYS A 29 -5.01 16.50 -1.84
CA LYS A 29 -5.79 15.79 -2.86
C LYS A 29 -6.92 15.00 -2.17
N PRO A 30 -8.01 14.65 -2.88
CA PRO A 30 -8.94 13.65 -2.40
C PRO A 30 -8.23 12.31 -2.12
N THR A 31 -8.83 11.51 -1.24
CA THR A 31 -8.43 10.10 -1.06
C THR A 31 -8.65 9.29 -2.34
N PRO A 32 -7.88 8.21 -2.58
CA PRO A 32 -6.92 7.62 -1.65
C PRO A 32 -5.65 8.43 -1.42
N TRP A 33 -5.12 8.34 -0.21
CA TRP A 33 -3.82 8.88 0.19
C TRP A 33 -2.86 7.74 0.40
N HIS A 34 -2.06 7.43 -0.62
CA HIS A 34 -0.83 6.68 -0.46
C HIS A 34 0.10 7.48 0.46
N LEU A 35 0.08 7.20 1.77
CA LEU A 35 0.89 7.93 2.74
C LEU A 35 2.38 7.67 2.49
N ILE A 36 2.69 6.47 2.02
CA ILE A 36 4.02 6.05 1.61
C ILE A 36 3.93 4.85 0.68
N ASP A 37 4.76 4.86 -0.37
CA ASP A 37 5.05 3.68 -1.19
C ASP A 37 6.51 3.30 -0.97
N THR A 38 6.80 2.04 -0.69
CA THR A 38 8.16 1.52 -0.62
C THR A 38 8.42 0.58 -1.79
N TRP A 39 9.54 0.77 -2.47
CA TRP A 39 9.89 0.01 -3.65
C TRP A 39 11.13 -0.83 -3.39
N TRP A 40 11.00 -2.13 -3.61
CA TRP A 40 12.09 -3.07 -3.63
C TRP A 40 12.63 -3.24 -5.05
N ASN A 41 13.95 -3.38 -5.15
CA ASN A 41 14.60 -3.95 -6.31
C ASN A 41 15.20 -5.31 -5.92
N LEU A 42 14.70 -6.37 -6.54
CA LEU A 42 15.08 -7.76 -6.31
C LEU A 42 16.35 -8.16 -7.08
N GLY A 43 16.91 -7.25 -7.87
CA GLY A 43 18.15 -7.42 -8.64
C GLY A 43 17.93 -7.97 -10.05
N GLN A 44 16.95 -8.85 -10.24
CA GLN A 44 16.59 -9.43 -11.53
C GLN A 44 15.12 -9.87 -11.58
N ASP A 45 14.64 -10.20 -12.77
CA ASP A 45 13.36 -10.87 -12.93
C ASP A 45 13.48 -12.33 -12.48
N HIS A 46 12.41 -12.88 -11.90
CA HIS A 46 12.41 -14.23 -11.35
C HIS A 46 11.32 -15.08 -11.99
N GLU A 47 11.64 -16.33 -12.36
CA GLU A 47 10.60 -17.33 -12.61
C GLU A 47 9.72 -17.47 -11.37
N PHE A 48 8.41 -17.49 -11.55
CA PHE A 48 7.45 -17.36 -10.47
C PHE A 48 6.80 -18.69 -10.09
N GLU A 49 7.08 -19.14 -8.88
CA GLU A 49 6.31 -20.16 -8.16
C GLU A 49 5.62 -19.56 -6.92
N SER A 50 6.30 -18.66 -6.19
CA SER A 50 5.68 -17.89 -5.11
C SER A 50 6.40 -16.58 -4.82
N TYR A 51 5.66 -15.63 -4.25
CA TYR A 51 6.19 -14.37 -3.73
C TYR A 51 5.50 -14.03 -2.41
N SER A 52 6.27 -13.68 -1.39
CA SER A 52 5.74 -13.38 -0.06
C SER A 52 6.54 -12.34 0.69
N ILE A 53 5.83 -11.61 1.55
CA ILE A 53 6.38 -10.67 2.51
C ILE A 53 5.70 -10.91 3.86
N ASP A 54 6.50 -10.94 4.93
CA ASP A 54 5.97 -10.83 6.27
C ASP A 54 5.66 -9.38 6.58
N VAL A 55 4.48 -9.14 7.11
CA VAL A 55 4.03 -7.85 7.61
C VAL A 55 3.75 -7.93 9.10
N THR A 56 4.34 -7.03 9.87
CA THR A 56 4.02 -6.86 11.30
C THR A 56 3.29 -5.55 11.49
N ILE A 57 2.14 -5.60 12.16
CA ILE A 57 1.30 -4.45 12.51
C ILE A 57 1.37 -4.31 14.03
N SER A 58 1.90 -3.20 14.54
CA SER A 58 2.20 -3.04 15.98
C SER A 58 0.98 -2.75 16.85
N ASP A 59 -0.06 -2.13 16.29
CA ASP A 59 -1.17 -1.56 17.03
C ASP A 59 -2.51 -1.96 16.41
N GLU A 60 -3.56 -1.96 17.25
CA GLU A 60 -4.91 -2.15 16.74
C GLU A 60 -5.31 -0.96 15.88
N VAL A 61 -5.95 -1.23 14.74
CA VAL A 61 -6.44 -0.19 13.85
C VAL A 61 -7.96 -0.10 14.00
N PRO A 62 -8.53 1.07 14.31
CA PRO A 62 -9.97 1.20 14.43
C PRO A 62 -10.69 0.82 13.13
N ALA A 63 -11.68 -0.08 13.22
CA ALA A 63 -12.47 -0.51 12.06
C ALA A 63 -13.26 0.65 11.38
N SER A 64 -13.39 1.80 12.06
CA SER A 64 -13.99 3.01 11.51
C SER A 64 -13.09 3.79 10.54
N ILE A 65 -11.79 3.48 10.50
CA ILE A 65 -10.84 4.11 9.59
C ILE A 65 -10.49 3.14 8.47
N ASN A 66 -10.59 3.60 7.23
CA ASN A 66 -10.23 2.84 6.04
C ASN A 66 -8.71 2.92 5.82
N LEU A 67 -7.97 1.97 6.38
CA LEU A 67 -6.53 1.80 6.21
C LEU A 67 -6.28 0.57 5.35
N TYR A 68 -5.43 0.72 4.35
CA TYR A 68 -4.93 -0.36 3.52
C TYR A 68 -3.42 -0.51 3.73
N ILE A 69 -3.02 -1.67 4.23
CA ILE A 69 -1.63 -2.10 4.30
C ILE A 69 -1.43 -3.13 3.20
N ALA A 70 -0.57 -2.82 2.22
CA ALA A 70 -0.31 -3.69 1.08
C ALA A 70 1.12 -4.25 1.12
N PRO A 71 1.35 -5.44 1.71
CA PRO A 71 2.64 -6.13 1.63
C PRO A 71 2.99 -6.48 0.19
N ILE A 72 2.01 -6.60 -0.71
CA ILE A 72 2.21 -6.74 -2.14
C ILE A 72 1.51 -5.54 -2.80
N GLY A 73 2.09 -4.36 -2.68
CA GLY A 73 1.50 -3.10 -3.12
C GLY A 73 1.44 -2.90 -4.63
N LEU A 74 2.49 -3.32 -5.35
CA LEU A 74 2.47 -3.36 -6.81
C LEU A 74 3.51 -4.36 -7.29
N GLY A 75 3.15 -5.21 -8.23
CA GLY A 75 4.07 -6.11 -8.91
C GLY A 75 3.56 -6.44 -10.30
N HIS A 76 4.39 -7.12 -11.09
CA HIS A 76 3.99 -7.61 -12.40
C HIS A 76 4.33 -9.10 -12.53
N LEU A 77 3.37 -9.88 -13.03
CA LEU A 77 3.60 -11.23 -13.55
C LEU A 77 3.42 -11.16 -15.07
N ASN A 78 4.48 -11.44 -15.86
CA ASN A 78 4.44 -11.32 -17.31
C ASN A 78 3.87 -9.98 -17.82
N LYS A 79 4.26 -8.86 -17.19
CA LYS A 79 3.74 -7.49 -17.43
C LYS A 79 2.29 -7.24 -17.01
N THR A 80 1.58 -8.22 -16.47
CA THR A 80 0.25 -8.01 -15.89
C THR A 80 0.39 -7.44 -14.47
N PRO A 81 -0.11 -6.22 -14.20
CA PRO A 81 0.01 -5.61 -12.88
C PRO A 81 -0.91 -6.31 -11.87
N PHE A 82 -0.43 -6.47 -10.65
CA PHE A 82 -1.20 -7.00 -9.54
C PHE A 82 -0.84 -6.31 -8.23
N TYR A 83 -1.75 -6.41 -7.27
CA TYR A 83 -1.56 -5.93 -5.91
C TYR A 83 -2.39 -6.76 -4.92
N GLY A 84 -2.08 -6.68 -3.63
CA GLY A 84 -2.80 -7.39 -2.58
C GLY A 84 -2.34 -7.02 -1.18
N GLY A 85 -3.24 -7.19 -0.23
CA GLY A 85 -2.96 -6.92 1.17
C GLY A 85 -4.18 -6.95 2.08
N ILE A 86 -4.11 -6.12 3.12
CA ILE A 86 -4.93 -6.18 4.32
C ILE A 86 -5.66 -4.84 4.49
N GLN A 87 -6.98 -4.88 4.54
CA GLN A 87 -7.83 -3.70 4.66
C GLN A 87 -8.68 -3.76 5.92
N THR A 88 -8.84 -2.63 6.61
CA THR A 88 -9.82 -2.49 7.69
C THR A 88 -11.26 -2.53 7.19
N GLN A 89 -11.51 -2.25 5.91
CA GLN A 89 -12.83 -2.29 5.31
C GLN A 89 -12.79 -2.65 3.82
N ALA A 90 -12.99 -3.90 3.48
CA ALA A 90 -13.20 -4.31 2.09
C ALA A 90 -14.68 -4.15 1.69
N ASP A 91 -14.90 -4.04 0.39
CA ASP A 91 -16.19 -4.27 -0.25
C ASP A 91 -16.10 -5.45 -1.22
N GLY A 92 -17.22 -5.94 -1.73
CA GLY A 92 -17.23 -7.04 -2.69
C GLY A 92 -18.60 -7.65 -2.85
N TYR A 93 -18.70 -8.61 -3.76
CA TYR A 93 -19.90 -9.39 -3.99
C TYR A 93 -19.57 -10.87 -4.16
N GLN A 94 -20.56 -11.73 -3.97
CA GLN A 94 -20.38 -13.16 -4.24
C GLN A 94 -20.52 -13.42 -5.74
N LYS A 95 -19.82 -14.41 -6.28
CA LYS A 95 -19.83 -14.65 -7.74
C LYS A 95 -21.24 -14.91 -8.30
N LYS A 96 -22.12 -15.54 -7.50
CA LYS A 96 -23.53 -15.84 -7.84
C LYS A 96 -24.50 -14.67 -7.59
N ASP A 97 -24.16 -13.76 -6.68
CA ASP A 97 -24.95 -12.56 -6.37
C ASP A 97 -24.03 -11.35 -6.39
N ARG A 98 -24.08 -10.63 -7.52
CA ARG A 98 -23.18 -9.52 -7.85
C ARG A 98 -23.56 -8.19 -7.19
N ARG A 99 -24.41 -8.21 -6.16
CA ARG A 99 -24.69 -7.00 -5.36
C ARG A 99 -23.49 -6.63 -4.51
N LEU A 100 -22.87 -5.48 -4.81
CA LEU A 100 -21.75 -4.94 -4.04
C LEU A 100 -22.17 -4.67 -2.58
N ARG A 101 -21.36 -5.11 -1.63
CA ARG A 101 -21.60 -4.96 -0.20
C ARG A 101 -20.30 -4.58 0.50
N LYS A 102 -20.43 -3.83 1.59
CA LYS A 102 -19.37 -3.72 2.59
C LYS A 102 -19.22 -5.06 3.30
N ILE A 103 -18.01 -5.58 3.41
CA ILE A 103 -17.76 -6.91 3.96
C ILE A 103 -16.88 -6.91 5.21
N GLY A 104 -16.52 -5.73 5.74
CA GLY A 104 -15.72 -5.62 6.96
C GLY A 104 -14.22 -5.67 6.70
N PRO A 105 -13.41 -5.78 7.76
CA PRO A 105 -11.98 -6.06 7.65
C PRO A 105 -11.73 -7.33 6.85
N GLY A 106 -10.64 -7.36 6.10
CA GLY A 106 -10.29 -8.54 5.33
C GLY A 106 -9.07 -8.38 4.45
N TYR A 107 -8.91 -9.35 3.57
CA TYR A 107 -7.78 -9.47 2.67
C TYR A 107 -8.25 -9.44 1.22
N LEU A 108 -7.40 -8.96 0.33
CA LEU A 108 -7.68 -8.99 -1.11
C LEU A 108 -6.43 -9.16 -1.95
N MET A 109 -6.60 -9.76 -3.13
CA MET A 109 -5.66 -9.67 -4.24
C MET A 109 -6.42 -9.18 -5.46
N SER A 110 -5.81 -8.29 -6.24
CA SER A 110 -6.34 -7.73 -7.46
C SER A 110 -5.34 -7.84 -8.61
N MET A 111 -5.85 -7.89 -9.82
CA MET A 111 -5.09 -7.94 -11.07
C MET A 111 -5.73 -6.98 -12.08
N TRP A 112 -4.91 -6.15 -12.72
CA TRP A 112 -5.34 -5.16 -13.70
C TRP A 112 -5.43 -5.75 -15.13
N GLY A 113 -6.12 -5.04 -16.01
CA GLY A 113 -6.28 -5.38 -17.44
C GLY A 113 -7.27 -6.52 -17.69
N GLN A 114 -8.19 -6.77 -16.76
CA GLN A 114 -9.14 -7.88 -16.84
C GLN A 114 -10.49 -7.47 -16.26
N ARG A 115 -11.59 -8.02 -16.80
CA ARG A 115 -12.97 -7.80 -16.33
C ARG A 115 -13.81 -9.07 -16.23
N GLY A 116 -13.38 -10.17 -16.86
CA GLY A 116 -14.10 -11.44 -16.86
C GLY A 116 -14.19 -12.07 -15.47
N HIS A 117 -15.41 -12.41 -15.04
CA HIS A 117 -15.64 -13.13 -13.78
C HIS A 117 -15.12 -14.57 -13.81
N ASP A 118 -14.96 -15.14 -15.00
CA ASP A 118 -14.37 -16.45 -15.22
C ASP A 118 -12.88 -16.47 -14.83
N ALA A 119 -12.17 -15.35 -14.90
CA ALA A 119 -10.80 -15.16 -14.42
C ALA A 119 -10.68 -15.02 -12.88
N ILE A 120 -11.77 -15.25 -12.13
CA ILE A 120 -11.83 -15.09 -10.68
C ILE A 120 -12.30 -16.39 -10.02
N ARG A 121 -11.51 -16.91 -9.07
CA ARG A 121 -11.86 -18.02 -8.18
C ARG A 121 -11.83 -17.55 -6.73
N PRO A 122 -12.94 -17.01 -6.19
CA PRO A 122 -13.02 -16.69 -4.77
C PRO A 122 -12.83 -17.96 -3.92
N SER A 123 -12.30 -17.81 -2.70
CA SER A 123 -12.36 -18.88 -1.71
C SER A 123 -13.81 -19.29 -1.39
N GLN A 124 -14.01 -20.43 -0.72
CA GLN A 124 -15.36 -20.84 -0.30
C GLN A 124 -15.97 -19.78 0.63
N GLY A 125 -17.17 -19.30 0.28
CA GLY A 125 -17.83 -18.17 0.96
C GLY A 125 -17.17 -16.81 0.72
N GLY A 126 -16.11 -16.76 -0.09
CA GLY A 126 -15.37 -15.55 -0.43
C GLY A 126 -16.11 -14.64 -1.39
N TYR A 127 -15.58 -13.43 -1.51
CA TYR A 127 -16.12 -12.34 -2.32
C TYR A 127 -15.15 -12.03 -3.47
N CYS A 128 -15.65 -11.27 -4.43
CA CYS A 128 -14.85 -10.74 -5.52
C CYS A 128 -15.33 -9.36 -5.96
N GLN A 129 -14.54 -8.76 -6.83
CA GLN A 129 -14.94 -7.60 -7.60
C GLN A 129 -14.40 -7.73 -9.03
N SER A 130 -15.13 -7.10 -9.95
CA SER A 130 -14.72 -6.78 -11.32
C SER A 130 -15.23 -5.38 -11.56
N SER A 131 -14.35 -4.44 -11.88
CA SER A 131 -14.71 -3.04 -12.05
C SER A 131 -13.76 -2.32 -13.00
N GLY A 132 -14.18 -1.13 -13.44
CA GLY A 132 -13.42 -0.23 -14.31
C GLY A 132 -13.19 1.16 -13.72
N HIS A 133 -13.61 1.41 -12.47
CA HIS A 133 -13.65 2.77 -11.89
C HIS A 133 -12.27 3.38 -11.63
N GLU A 134 -11.25 2.54 -11.46
CA GLU A 134 -9.84 2.92 -11.36
C GLU A 134 -9.03 2.47 -12.59
N GLY A 135 -9.71 1.95 -13.62
CA GLY A 135 -9.14 1.09 -14.64
C GLY A 135 -9.70 -0.33 -14.52
N ASP A 136 -9.55 -1.14 -15.57
CA ASP A 136 -10.10 -2.48 -15.59
C ASP A 136 -9.34 -3.41 -14.65
N PHE A 137 -10.04 -4.01 -13.68
CA PHE A 137 -9.46 -4.99 -12.77
C PHE A 137 -10.46 -6.06 -12.34
N VAL A 138 -9.88 -7.17 -11.86
CA VAL A 138 -10.57 -8.22 -11.10
C VAL A 138 -9.90 -8.44 -9.75
N SER A 139 -10.68 -8.88 -8.75
CA SER A 139 -10.22 -9.01 -7.37
C SER A 139 -10.88 -10.20 -6.67
N VAL A 140 -10.11 -10.93 -5.86
CA VAL A 140 -10.61 -11.90 -4.86
C VAL A 140 -10.48 -11.30 -3.47
N ARG A 141 -11.48 -11.54 -2.63
CA ARG A 141 -11.64 -10.86 -1.33
C ARG A 141 -12.13 -11.81 -0.26
N ARG A 142 -11.54 -11.73 0.92
CA ARG A 142 -11.86 -12.59 2.06
C ARG A 142 -12.11 -11.73 3.30
N PRO A 143 -13.36 -11.64 3.78
CA PRO A 143 -13.65 -11.08 5.09
C PRO A 143 -12.86 -11.84 6.14
N HIS A 144 -12.14 -11.11 6.97
CA HIS A 144 -11.41 -11.65 8.11
C HIS A 144 -11.13 -10.52 9.10
N ALA A 145 -11.62 -10.68 10.33
CA ALA A 145 -11.37 -9.75 11.43
C ALA A 145 -9.91 -9.91 11.93
N TRP A 146 -8.98 -9.35 11.17
CA TRP A 146 -7.58 -9.28 11.54
C TRP A 146 -7.37 -8.26 12.67
N THR A 147 -6.33 -8.48 13.47
CA THR A 147 -5.88 -7.61 14.57
C THR A 147 -4.43 -7.23 14.38
N LYS A 148 -3.85 -6.44 15.29
CA LYS A 148 -2.38 -6.31 15.34
C LYS A 148 -1.69 -7.68 15.41
N GLY A 149 -0.46 -7.77 14.92
CA GLY A 149 0.29 -9.02 14.88
C GLY A 149 1.13 -9.19 13.62
N ARG A 150 1.74 -10.37 13.48
CA ARG A 150 2.55 -10.75 12.32
C ARG A 150 1.76 -11.65 11.38
N TYR A 151 1.83 -11.33 10.10
CA TYR A 151 1.21 -12.07 9.01
C TYR A 151 2.24 -12.34 7.91
N THR A 152 2.14 -13.48 7.22
CA THR A 152 2.80 -13.67 5.92
C THR A 152 1.76 -13.50 4.84
N TYR A 153 1.90 -12.49 3.99
CA TYR A 153 1.09 -12.37 2.78
C TYR A 153 1.84 -13.02 1.62
N ARG A 154 1.20 -13.99 0.95
CA ARG A 154 1.82 -14.79 -0.11
C ARG A 154 0.92 -14.91 -1.33
N ILE A 155 1.50 -14.80 -2.52
CA ILE A 155 0.91 -15.32 -3.75
C ILE A 155 1.67 -16.56 -4.23
N THR A 156 0.97 -17.51 -4.84
CA THR A 156 1.54 -18.79 -5.25
C THR A 156 0.91 -19.25 -6.55
N ARG A 157 1.74 -19.73 -7.46
CA ARG A 157 1.32 -20.38 -8.70
C ARG A 157 0.51 -21.64 -8.39
N MET A 158 -0.59 -21.83 -9.11
CA MET A 158 -1.51 -22.95 -8.97
C MET A 158 -1.65 -23.71 -10.29
N ASP A 159 -2.82 -24.27 -10.57
CA ASP A 159 -3.13 -25.01 -11.78
C ASP A 159 -3.09 -24.13 -13.05
N ARG A 160 -2.89 -24.81 -14.18
CA ARG A 160 -2.89 -24.21 -15.52
C ARG A 160 -4.19 -24.54 -16.22
N GLU A 161 -4.61 -23.68 -17.13
CA GLU A 161 -5.70 -23.96 -18.05
C GLU A 161 -5.45 -23.31 -19.42
N VAL A 162 -6.19 -23.75 -20.44
CA VAL A 162 -6.18 -23.15 -21.76
C VAL A 162 -7.52 -22.45 -21.97
N VAL A 163 -7.47 -21.17 -22.33
CA VAL A 163 -8.65 -20.33 -22.59
C VAL A 163 -8.47 -19.73 -23.96
N ASP A 164 -9.41 -19.97 -24.87
CA ASP A 164 -9.35 -19.52 -26.26
C ASP A 164 -8.03 -19.88 -26.95
N GLY A 165 -7.54 -21.10 -26.71
CA GLY A 165 -6.28 -21.60 -27.26
C GLY A 165 -5.01 -20.98 -26.63
N LYS A 166 -5.13 -20.10 -25.62
CA LYS A 166 -3.99 -19.45 -24.96
C LYS A 166 -3.76 -20.05 -23.56
N PRO A 167 -2.52 -20.39 -23.20
CA PRO A 167 -2.22 -20.88 -21.87
C PRO A 167 -2.41 -19.78 -20.82
N GLN A 168 -2.99 -20.16 -19.70
CA GLN A 168 -3.25 -19.33 -18.54
C GLN A 168 -2.80 -20.09 -17.28
N THR A 169 -2.45 -19.33 -16.24
CA THR A 169 -2.02 -19.86 -14.95
C THR A 169 -2.83 -19.21 -13.84
N TRP A 170 -3.37 -20.02 -12.94
CA TRP A 170 -3.99 -19.52 -11.71
C TRP A 170 -2.93 -19.13 -10.70
N VAL A 171 -3.12 -17.98 -10.06
CA VAL A 171 -2.28 -17.50 -8.96
C VAL A 171 -3.17 -17.28 -7.75
N GLY A 172 -2.93 -18.05 -6.70
CA GLY A 172 -3.66 -17.99 -5.44
C GLY A 172 -3.01 -17.02 -4.46
N ALA A 173 -3.84 -16.32 -3.68
CA ALA A 173 -3.39 -15.47 -2.58
C ALA A 173 -3.74 -16.07 -1.22
N PHE A 174 -2.79 -15.97 -0.30
CA PHE A 174 -2.84 -16.55 1.03
C PHE A 174 -2.36 -15.55 2.06
N VAL A 175 -2.97 -15.60 3.25
CA VAL A 175 -2.45 -14.94 4.45
C VAL A 175 -2.26 -15.98 5.52
N TYR A 176 -1.05 -16.06 6.07
CA TYR A 176 -0.79 -16.85 7.27
C TYR A 176 -0.74 -15.93 8.48
N SER A 177 -1.62 -16.14 9.47
CA SER A 177 -1.60 -15.45 10.75
C SER A 177 -0.69 -16.20 11.72
N HIS A 178 0.45 -15.61 12.08
CA HIS A 178 1.43 -16.27 12.95
C HIS A 178 0.92 -16.42 14.38
N GLN A 179 0.07 -15.50 14.84
CA GLN A 179 -0.48 -15.54 16.20
C GLN A 179 -1.56 -16.63 16.34
N LYS A 180 -2.36 -16.85 15.29
CA LYS A 180 -3.44 -17.84 15.30
C LYS A 180 -3.02 -19.19 14.74
N ASP A 181 -1.81 -19.32 14.19
CA ASP A 181 -1.36 -20.48 13.42
C ASP A 181 -2.40 -20.89 12.35
N GLU A 182 -2.83 -19.89 11.58
CA GLU A 182 -3.95 -20.05 10.63
C GLU A 182 -3.51 -19.65 9.22
N ASN A 183 -3.68 -20.57 8.26
CA ASN A 183 -3.47 -20.29 6.85
C ASN A 183 -4.79 -20.04 6.12
N ILE A 184 -4.94 -18.84 5.56
CA ILE A 184 -6.19 -18.33 5.02
C ILE A 184 -6.05 -18.18 3.51
N PHE A 185 -6.80 -18.98 2.76
CA PHE A 185 -6.91 -18.81 1.31
C PHE A 185 -7.91 -17.69 0.97
N ILE A 186 -7.44 -16.67 0.26
CA ILE A 186 -8.27 -15.52 -0.14
C ILE A 186 -9.08 -15.88 -1.39
N GLY A 187 -8.40 -16.47 -2.37
CA GLY A 187 -8.90 -16.83 -3.69
C GLY A 187 -7.76 -16.85 -4.70
N ALA A 188 -8.07 -17.09 -5.98
CA ALA A 188 -7.12 -17.07 -7.08
C ALA A 188 -7.61 -16.23 -8.27
N LEU A 189 -6.65 -15.65 -8.99
CA LEU A 189 -6.87 -14.91 -10.23
C LEU A 189 -6.12 -15.58 -11.38
N ARG A 190 -6.67 -15.51 -12.59
CA ARG A 190 -6.10 -16.12 -13.78
C ARG A 190 -5.19 -15.15 -14.53
N PHE A 191 -3.90 -15.47 -14.59
CA PHE A 191 -2.89 -14.70 -15.30
C PHE A 191 -2.57 -15.29 -16.67
N PRO A 192 -2.25 -14.46 -17.68
CA PRO A 192 -1.84 -14.93 -18.99
C PRO A 192 -0.43 -15.57 -18.97
N GLY A 193 -0.31 -16.69 -19.67
CA GLY A 193 0.94 -17.42 -19.84
C GLY A 193 1.05 -18.67 -18.97
N GLU A 194 1.82 -19.62 -19.48
CA GLU A 194 2.11 -20.88 -18.79
C GLU A 194 3.22 -20.72 -17.74
N LYS A 195 4.29 -20.02 -18.12
CA LYS A 195 5.42 -19.69 -17.25
C LYS A 195 5.30 -18.22 -16.88
N LEU A 196 5.13 -17.95 -15.59
CA LEU A 196 5.00 -16.60 -15.08
C LEU A 196 6.38 -16.11 -14.62
N VAL A 197 6.66 -14.84 -14.87
CA VAL A 197 7.88 -14.16 -14.44
C VAL A 197 7.49 -12.97 -13.58
N LEU A 198 7.98 -12.95 -12.33
CA LEU A 198 7.89 -11.81 -11.43
C LEU A 198 8.93 -10.77 -11.81
N SER A 199 8.48 -9.54 -12.03
CA SER A 199 9.39 -8.43 -12.33
C SER A 199 10.27 -8.06 -11.14
N GLN A 200 11.50 -7.64 -11.43
CA GLN A 200 12.51 -7.23 -10.45
C GLN A 200 12.10 -6.08 -9.51
N ARG A 201 11.09 -5.28 -9.89
CA ARG A 201 10.58 -4.17 -9.08
C ARG A 201 9.20 -4.49 -8.54
N VAL A 202 9.10 -4.47 -7.22
CA VAL A 202 7.86 -4.70 -6.49
C VAL A 202 7.72 -3.64 -5.40
N ALA A 203 6.50 -3.26 -5.08
CA ALA A 203 6.21 -2.23 -4.08
C ALA A 203 5.43 -2.79 -2.90
N ASN A 204 5.49 -2.07 -1.79
CA ASN A 204 4.51 -2.10 -0.70
C ASN A 204 3.95 -0.69 -0.55
N PHE A 205 2.81 -0.55 0.12
CA PHE A 205 2.32 0.77 0.50
C PHE A 205 1.47 0.72 1.77
N VAL A 206 1.28 1.90 2.36
CA VAL A 206 0.26 2.15 3.36
C VAL A 206 -0.61 3.32 2.91
N GLU A 207 -1.92 3.11 2.87
CA GLU A 207 -2.88 4.03 2.28
C GLU A 207 -4.09 4.28 3.18
N ILE A 208 -4.58 5.52 3.19
CA ILE A 208 -5.92 5.87 3.69
C ILE A 208 -6.85 6.03 2.49
N TYR A 209 -7.94 5.26 2.44
CA TYR A 209 -8.85 5.24 1.29
C TYR A 209 -10.30 5.54 1.68
N GLY A 210 -11.18 5.65 0.69
CA GLY A 210 -12.59 5.95 0.92
C GLY A 210 -12.82 7.44 1.19
N ARG A 211 -13.54 7.79 2.25
CA ARG A 211 -13.85 9.21 2.54
C ARG A 211 -12.64 9.91 3.16
N VAL A 212 -12.46 11.18 2.81
CA VAL A 212 -11.48 12.06 3.45
C VAL A 212 -11.76 12.14 4.95
N ILE A 213 -10.70 11.99 5.75
CA ILE A 213 -10.73 12.13 7.21
C ILE A 213 -9.83 13.30 7.64
N PRO A 214 -10.06 13.90 8.82
CA PRO A 214 -9.05 14.75 9.46
C PRO A 214 -7.72 14.00 9.60
N VAL A 215 -6.60 14.65 9.32
CA VAL A 215 -5.28 14.00 9.30
C VAL A 215 -4.85 13.50 10.68
N GLU A 216 -5.37 14.13 11.73
CA GLU A 216 -5.17 13.74 13.13
C GLU A 216 -5.90 12.44 13.49
N LYS A 217 -6.79 11.94 12.61
CA LYS A 217 -7.46 10.64 12.74
C LYS A 217 -6.77 9.52 11.98
N ILE A 218 -5.65 9.80 11.29
CA ILE A 218 -4.81 8.74 10.72
C ILE A 218 -4.29 7.89 11.89
N PRO A 219 -4.46 6.56 11.86
CA PRO A 219 -4.10 5.71 12.98
C PRO A 219 -2.60 5.75 13.23
N GLN A 220 -2.22 5.83 14.50
CA GLN A 220 -0.84 5.63 14.93
C GLN A 220 -0.53 4.14 14.92
N VAL A 221 0.31 3.72 13.99
CA VAL A 221 0.70 2.32 13.83
C VAL A 221 2.07 2.23 13.18
N THR A 222 2.86 1.25 13.62
CA THR A 222 4.08 0.85 12.93
C THR A 222 3.79 -0.39 12.08
N VAL A 223 4.09 -0.29 10.79
CA VAL A 223 4.03 -1.40 9.84
C VAL A 223 5.44 -1.78 9.47
N THR A 224 5.81 -3.04 9.65
CA THR A 224 7.12 -3.56 9.23
C THR A 224 6.94 -4.56 8.11
N PHE A 225 7.55 -4.31 6.96
CA PHE A 225 7.65 -5.27 5.86
C PHE A 225 9.02 -5.95 5.91
N SER A 226 9.05 -7.28 5.96
CA SER A 226 10.30 -8.03 5.90
C SER A 226 10.96 -7.90 4.52
N ASN A 227 12.22 -8.36 4.45
CA ASN A 227 12.86 -8.63 3.16
C ASN A 227 11.96 -9.55 2.30
N PRO A 228 11.80 -9.30 0.99
CA PRO A 228 10.96 -10.13 0.16
C PRO A 228 11.49 -11.55 0.01
N THR A 229 10.57 -12.49 -0.14
CA THR A 229 10.88 -13.91 -0.39
C THR A 229 10.29 -14.31 -1.73
N VAL A 230 11.11 -14.90 -2.59
CA VAL A 230 10.72 -15.42 -3.90
C VAL A 230 11.03 -16.91 -3.94
N ASN A 231 10.04 -17.72 -4.30
CA ASN A 231 10.14 -19.18 -4.39
C ASN A 231 10.70 -19.82 -3.11
N GLY A 232 10.25 -19.34 -1.95
CA GLY A 232 10.68 -19.82 -0.63
C GLY A 232 12.05 -19.31 -0.16
N ASN A 233 12.77 -18.53 -0.98
CA ASN A 233 14.09 -18.00 -0.65
C ASN A 233 14.04 -16.49 -0.43
N SER A 234 14.61 -16.02 0.68
CA SER A 234 14.77 -14.59 0.91
C SER A 234 15.70 -13.99 -0.16
N VAL A 235 15.32 -12.86 -0.73
CA VAL A 235 16.10 -12.23 -1.80
C VAL A 235 17.38 -11.63 -1.23
N LYS A 236 18.54 -12.07 -1.74
CA LYS A 236 19.84 -11.55 -1.32
C LYS A 236 20.06 -10.16 -1.88
N ASP A 237 20.66 -9.28 -1.09
CA ASP A 237 21.10 -7.95 -1.50
C ASP A 237 19.99 -7.06 -2.10
N ALA A 238 18.73 -7.30 -1.70
CA ALA A 238 17.61 -6.48 -2.11
C ALA A 238 17.83 -5.03 -1.65
N THR A 239 17.61 -4.08 -2.56
CA THR A 239 17.68 -2.65 -2.25
C THR A 239 16.28 -2.07 -2.18
N ALA A 240 16.11 -0.98 -1.43
CA ALA A 240 14.80 -0.37 -1.26
C ALA A 240 14.87 1.15 -1.15
N PHE A 241 13.81 1.81 -1.61
CA PHE A 241 13.59 3.24 -1.40
C PHE A 241 12.13 3.54 -1.06
N ALA A 242 11.90 4.60 -0.28
CA ALA A 242 10.58 5.17 -0.05
C ALA A 242 10.26 6.26 -1.06
N VAL A 243 8.99 6.37 -1.43
CA VAL A 243 8.36 7.49 -2.12
C VAL A 243 7.25 8.03 -1.21
N TYR A 244 7.25 9.34 -1.03
CA TYR A 244 6.23 10.10 -0.31
C TYR A 244 5.47 10.94 -1.33
N PRO A 245 4.28 10.51 -1.78
CA PRO A 245 3.53 11.19 -2.81
C PRO A 245 3.27 12.67 -2.51
N ASP A 246 3.15 13.49 -3.55
CA ASP A 246 2.82 14.91 -3.40
C ASP A 246 1.32 15.13 -3.20
N GLY A 247 0.98 16.05 -2.30
CA GLY A 247 -0.40 16.48 -2.06
C GLY A 247 -1.20 15.53 -1.17
N VAL A 248 -0.54 14.62 -0.45
CA VAL A 248 -1.12 13.80 0.62
C VAL A 248 -0.52 14.20 1.97
N PRO A 249 -1.12 13.81 3.10
CA PRO A 249 -0.58 14.13 4.42
C PRO A 249 0.82 13.55 4.62
N ASP A 250 1.75 14.37 5.11
CA ASP A 250 3.08 13.93 5.58
C ASP A 250 2.96 13.25 6.95
N TYR A 251 2.31 12.10 6.99
CA TYR A 251 1.96 11.33 8.21
C TYR A 251 2.50 9.90 8.18
N ALA A 252 3.51 9.65 7.35
CA ALA A 252 4.25 8.40 7.37
C ALA A 252 5.75 8.66 7.16
N ASN A 253 6.58 7.79 7.74
CA ASN A 253 8.03 7.77 7.52
C ASN A 253 8.55 6.34 7.55
N ALA A 254 9.48 6.01 6.65
CA ALA A 254 10.16 4.72 6.62
C ALA A 254 11.64 4.82 6.96
N ILE A 255 12.16 3.75 7.55
CA ILE A 255 13.60 3.48 7.68
C ILE A 255 13.87 2.02 7.27
N GLY A 256 15.09 1.75 6.80
CA GLY A 256 15.59 0.38 6.69
C GLY A 256 16.18 -0.07 8.03
N LYS A 257 15.84 -1.29 8.48
CA LYS A 257 16.41 -1.88 9.70
C LYS A 257 16.51 -3.39 9.54
N ASN A 258 17.71 -3.94 9.66
CA ASN A 258 17.97 -5.39 9.57
C ASN A 258 17.37 -6.05 8.31
N GLY A 259 17.48 -5.39 7.16
CA GLY A 259 16.91 -5.87 5.89
C GLY A 259 15.38 -5.78 5.78
N ALA A 260 14.70 -5.17 6.75
CA ALA A 260 13.26 -4.89 6.72
C ALA A 260 13.00 -3.38 6.56
N LEU A 261 11.79 -3.04 6.14
CA LEU A 261 11.31 -1.65 6.07
C LEU A 261 10.35 -1.40 7.22
N VAL A 262 10.71 -0.46 8.10
CA VAL A 262 9.90 -0.08 9.26
C VAL A 262 9.24 1.25 8.96
N ILE A 263 7.91 1.25 8.87
CA ILE A 263 7.09 2.40 8.51
C ILE A 263 6.31 2.84 9.74
N ARG A 264 6.55 4.06 10.22
CA ARG A 264 5.70 4.72 11.23
C ARG A 264 4.62 5.51 10.52
N VAL A 265 3.38 5.36 10.95
CA VAL A 265 2.18 6.00 10.39
C VAL A 265 1.44 6.74 11.50
N GLY A 266 0.79 7.86 11.17
CA GLY A 266 -0.04 8.63 12.10
C GLY A 266 0.70 9.72 12.89
N GLU A 267 2.00 9.89 12.64
CA GLU A 267 2.82 10.96 13.20
C GLU A 267 3.19 11.97 12.12
N LYS A 268 2.95 13.27 12.38
CA LYS A 268 3.28 14.34 11.44
C LYS A 268 4.80 14.45 11.25
N VAL A 269 5.24 14.38 9.99
CA VAL A 269 6.64 14.63 9.61
C VAL A 269 6.80 16.09 9.24
N MET A 270 7.47 16.84 10.12
CA MET A 270 7.70 18.25 9.92
C MET A 270 8.69 18.49 8.78
N ASN A 271 8.38 19.47 7.91
CA ASN A 271 9.29 20.01 6.90
C ASN A 271 9.88 18.95 5.95
N ARG A 272 9.07 17.97 5.50
CA ARG A 272 9.51 16.97 4.52
C ARG A 272 9.89 17.64 3.19
N THR A 273 11.19 17.70 2.91
CA THR A 273 11.74 18.22 1.65
C THR A 273 12.06 17.10 0.64
N LYS A 274 12.54 15.95 1.12
CA LYS A 274 12.81 14.77 0.26
C LYS A 274 11.56 13.92 0.10
N ARG A 275 11.10 13.76 -1.13
CA ARG A 275 9.96 12.90 -1.52
C ARG A 275 10.38 11.50 -1.95
N ARG A 276 11.68 11.27 -2.15
CA ARG A 276 12.27 9.96 -2.44
C ARG A 276 13.52 9.77 -1.58
N VAL A 277 13.61 8.63 -0.87
CA VAL A 277 14.68 8.37 0.11
C VAL A 277 15.13 6.92 0.00
N GLY A 278 16.44 6.67 -0.10
CA GLY A 278 17.00 5.31 -0.03
C GLY A 278 16.83 4.73 1.37
N LEU A 279 16.49 3.45 1.48
CA LEU A 279 16.26 2.76 2.76
C LEU A 279 17.24 1.60 2.96
N LEU A 280 17.54 0.85 1.90
CA LEU A 280 18.42 -0.32 1.95
C LEU A 280 19.41 -0.32 0.76
N PRO A 281 20.71 -0.64 0.99
CA PRO A 281 21.32 -0.77 2.33
C PRO A 281 21.23 0.56 3.10
N PRO A 282 21.22 0.54 4.44
CA PRO A 282 21.24 1.78 5.21
C PRO A 282 22.52 2.55 4.88
N GLU A 283 22.39 3.87 4.70
CA GLU A 283 23.54 4.79 4.59
C GLU A 283 24.42 4.74 5.85
#